data_AF-A0A1X0QR01-F1
#
_entry.id   AF-A0A1X0QR01-F1
#
_cell.length_a   1.000
_cell.length_b   1.000
_cell.length_c   1.000
_cell.angle_alpha   90.00
_cell.angle_beta   90.00
_cell.angle_gamma   90.00
#
_symmetry.space_group_name_H-M   'P 1'
#
loop_
_entity.id
_entity.type
_entity.pdbx_description
1 polymer ?
#
loop_
_entity_poly.entity_id
_entity_poly.type
_entity_poly.pdbx_seq_one_letter_code
_entity_poly.pdbx_strand_id
1 'polypeptide(L)' 'MAEGIKIDPAIERWAHIRENTHLYFKFNQRNTRKSLIWGVAVPIALTILAYKTDRKWDFAAAQTKEDLTPSKN' A
#
# COMPACT_ATOMS: atom_id res chain seq x y z
N MET A 1 -4.59 5.71 36.84
CA MET A 1 -3.37 6.04 36.07
C MET A 1 -2.22 5.31 36.73
N ALA A 2 -1.40 4.58 35.97
CA ALA A 2 -0.40 3.68 36.53
C ALA A 2 0.53 4.43 37.48
N GLU A 3 0.52 4.03 38.75
CA GLU A 3 1.30 4.65 39.82
C GLU A 3 2.79 4.34 39.58
N GLY A 4 3.60 5.37 39.29
CA GLY A 4 5.07 5.26 39.15
C GLY A 4 5.67 5.62 37.79
N ILE A 5 4.87 5.90 36.76
CA ILE A 5 5.41 6.33 35.45
C ILE A 5 5.67 7.84 35.47
N LYS A 6 6.93 8.23 35.28
CA LYS A 6 7.30 9.63 35.03
C LYS A 6 6.86 9.99 33.62
N ILE A 7 5.92 10.93 33.52
CA ILE A 7 5.45 11.46 32.26
C ILE A 7 6.51 12.43 31.71
N ASP A 8 7.08 12.10 30.56
CA ASP A 8 7.94 13.01 29.81
C ASP A 8 7.07 13.86 28.87
N PRO A 9 7.02 15.19 29.05
CA PRO A 9 6.21 16.06 28.21
C PRO A 9 6.67 16.05 26.73
N ALA A 10 7.91 15.67 26.42
CA ALA A 10 8.38 15.53 25.05
C ALA A 10 7.73 14.32 24.35
N ILE A 11 7.59 13.20 25.07
CA ILE A 11 6.95 11.99 24.55
C ILE A 11 5.46 12.24 24.30
N GLU A 12 4.78 12.90 25.24
CA GLU A 12 3.37 13.26 25.08
C GLU A 12 3.13 14.17 23.88
N ARG A 13 3.97 15.20 23.69
CA ARG A 13 3.86 16.08 22.52
C ARG A 13 4.08 15.33 21.21
N TRP A 14 5.06 14.43 21.15
CA TRP A 14 5.30 13.63 19.96
C TRP A 14 4.12 12.69 19.65
N ALA A 15 3.60 12.01 20.67
CA ALA A 15 2.41 11.16 20.55
C ALA A 15 1.22 11.98 20.03
N HIS A 16 0.97 13.15 20.63
CA HIS A 16 -0.09 14.06 20.24
C HIS A 16 0.04 14.51 18.77
N ILE A 17 1.23 14.88 18.29
CA ILE A 17 1.42 15.27 16.87
C ILE A 17 1.11 14.10 15.94
N ARG A 18 1.57 12.90 16.28
CA ARG A 18 1.37 11.70 15.45
C ARG A 18 -0.11 11.32 15.37
N GLU A 19 -0.81 11.34 16.49
CA GLU A 19 -2.24 11.00 16.56
C GLU A 19 -3.10 12.08 15.86
N ASN A 20 -2.73 13.35 16.02
CA ASN A 20 -3.44 14.49 15.44
C ASN A 20 -2.86 14.97 14.10
N THR A 21 -2.09 14.13 13.39
CA THR A 21 -1.45 14.53 12.12
C THR A 21 -2.47 15.00 11.08
N HIS A 22 -3.67 14.44 11.08
CA HIS A 22 -4.76 14.80 10.18
C HIS A 22 -5.21 16.26 10.34
N LEU A 23 -5.14 16.84 11.55
CA LEU A 23 -5.48 18.24 11.79
C LEU A 23 -4.49 19.21 11.13
N TYR A 24 -3.23 18.80 10.99
CA TYR A 24 -2.16 19.63 10.43
C TYR A 24 -1.86 19.32 8.97
N PHE A 25 -2.55 18.34 8.38
CA PHE A 25 -2.33 17.95 7.00
C PHE A 25 -2.78 19.04 6.02
N LYS A 26 -1.95 19.30 5.00
CA LYS A 26 -2.29 20.19 3.90
C LYS A 26 -1.94 19.57 2.55
N PHE A 27 -2.83 19.75 1.58
CA PHE A 27 -2.58 19.44 0.18
C PHE A 27 -1.67 20.49 -0.45
N ASN A 28 -0.37 20.23 -0.39
CA ASN A 28 0.64 20.95 -1.16
C ASN A 28 1.07 20.09 -2.37
N GLN A 29 1.82 20.67 -3.30
CA GLN A 29 2.21 19.98 -4.54
C GLN A 29 2.89 18.63 -4.28
N ARG A 30 3.71 18.51 -3.23
CA ARG A 30 4.40 17.27 -2.85
C ARG A 30 3.43 16.21 -2.32
N ASN A 31 2.58 16.60 -1.37
CA ASN A 31 1.64 15.70 -0.71
C ASN A 31 0.54 15.24 -1.66
N THR A 32 0.03 16.13 -2.51
CA THR A 32 -0.96 15.79 -3.54
C THR A 32 -0.39 14.77 -4.52
N ARG A 33 0.84 14.95 -5.02
CA ARG A 33 1.50 13.96 -5.89
C ARG A 33 1.63 12.59 -5.21
N LYS A 34 2.09 12.56 -3.97
CA LYS A 34 2.20 11.29 -3.21
C LYS A 34 0.85 10.62 -3.01
N SER A 35 -0.18 11.39 -2.66
CA SER A 35 -1.53 10.87 -2.43
C SER A 35 -2.11 10.27 -3.72
N LEU A 36 -1.92 10.93 -4.87
CA LEU A 36 -2.37 10.42 -6.16
C LEU A 36 -1.60 9.17 -6.60
N ILE A 37 -0.28 9.16 -6.45
CA ILE A 37 0.53 7.99 -6.84
C ILE A 37 0.16 6.78 -6.00
N TRP A 38 0.23 6.91 -4.68
CA TRP A 38 0.07 5.76 -3.78
C TRP A 38 -1.39 5.39 -3.52
N GLY A 39 -2.29 6.37 -3.49
CA GLY A 39 -3.71 6.14 -3.25
C GLY A 39 -4.49 5.73 -4.51
N VAL A 40 -4.01 6.08 -5.70
CA VAL A 40 -4.76 5.87 -6.95
C VAL A 40 -3.94 5.12 -7.99
N ALA A 41 -2.79 5.66 -8.41
CA ALA A 41 -2.05 5.10 -9.54
C ALA A 41 -1.56 3.68 -9.28
N VAL A 42 -0.96 3.44 -8.10
CA VAL A 42 -0.42 2.12 -7.73
C VAL A 42 -1.52 1.06 -7.61
N PRO A 43 -2.62 1.26 -6.84
CA PRO A 43 -3.72 0.29 -6.79
C PRO A 43 -4.33 -0.03 -8.15
N ILE A 44 -4.54 0.98 -9.00
CA ILE A 44 -5.09 0.78 -10.34
C ILE A 44 -4.13 -0.03 -11.22
N ALA A 45 -2.84 0.34 -11.22
CA ALA A 45 -1.82 -0.35 -12.00
C ALA A 45 -1.70 -1.82 -11.59
N LEU A 46 -1.67 -2.10 -10.28
CA LEU A 46 -1.64 -3.45 -9.74
C LEU A 46 -2.90 -4.24 -10.10
N THR A 47 -4.07 -3.61 -10.03
CA THR A 47 -5.35 -4.25 -10.39
C THR A 47 -5.38 -4.62 -11.87
N ILE A 48 -4.96 -3.71 -12.76
CA ILE A 48 -4.86 -3.98 -14.20
C ILE A 48 -3.86 -5.10 -14.47
N LEU A 49 -2.70 -5.08 -13.80
CA LEU A 49 -1.69 -6.12 -13.95
C LEU A 49 -2.25 -7.47 -13.51
N ALA A 50 -2.87 -7.53 -12.33
CA ALA A 50 -3.49 -8.74 -11.80
C ALA A 50 -4.51 -9.33 -12.77
N TYR A 51 -5.47 -8.53 -13.27
CA TYR A 51 -6.45 -9.01 -14.23
C TYR A 51 -5.85 -9.44 -15.57
N LYS A 52 -4.75 -8.82 -16.01
CA LYS A 52 -4.06 -9.23 -17.24
C LYS A 52 -3.22 -10.50 -17.08
N THR A 53 -2.74 -10.78 -15.88
CA THR A 53 -1.94 -11.97 -15.57
C THR A 53 -2.77 -13.11 -14.99
N ASP A 54 -4.00 -12.84 -14.59
CA ASP A 54 -4.89 -13.86 -14.00
C ASP A 54 -5.07 -15.02 -14.97
N ARG A 55 -4.77 -16.23 -14.48
CA ARG A 55 -4.84 -17.49 -15.23
C ARG A 55 -4.12 -17.48 -16.58
N LYS A 56 -3.23 -16.53 -16.81
CA LYS A 56 -2.46 -16.43 -18.05
C LYS A 56 -1.37 -17.49 -18.11
N TRP A 57 -0.83 -17.84 -16.95
CA TRP A 57 0.29 -18.76 -16.81
C TRP A 57 -0.12 -19.93 -15.92
N ASP A 58 0.08 -21.15 -16.42
CA ASP A 58 0.00 -22.37 -15.64
C ASP A 58 1.40 -23.00 -15.61
N PHE A 59 1.96 -23.15 -14.42
CA PHE A 59 3.28 -23.74 -14.23
C PHE A 59 3.19 -25.21 -13.79
N ALA A 60 1.98 -25.76 -13.62
CA ALA A 60 1.80 -27.13 -13.22
C ALA A 60 2.29 -28.08 -14.34
N ALA A 61 3.36 -28.81 -14.05
CA ALA A 61 3.98 -29.77 -14.98
C ALA A 61 4.39 -29.21 -16.37
N ALA A 62 4.47 -27.89 -16.52
CA ALA A 62 4.87 -27.27 -17.78
C ALA A 62 6.34 -27.54 -18.08
N GLN A 63 6.64 -28.14 -19.24
CA GLN A 63 8.02 -28.41 -19.68
C GLN A 63 8.42 -27.53 -20.87
N THR A 64 7.43 -27.16 -21.69
CA THR A 64 7.62 -26.32 -22.87
C THR A 64 6.88 -24.98 -22.73
N LYS A 65 7.15 -24.05 -23.64
CA LYS A 65 6.45 -22.75 -23.66
C LYS A 65 4.96 -22.88 -23.99
N GLU A 66 4.59 -23.96 -24.68
CA GLU A 66 3.21 -24.25 -25.08
C GLU A 66 2.38 -24.69 -23.87
N ASP A 67 3.00 -25.47 -22.96
CA ASP A 67 2.37 -25.94 -21.71
C ASP A 67 2.13 -24.81 -20.70
N LEU A 68 2.86 -23.70 -20.80
CA LEU A 68 2.78 -22.57 -19.87
C LEU A 68 1.47 -21.77 -19.99
N THR A 69 0.78 -21.89 -21.12
CA THR A 69 -0.47 -21.17 -21.36
C THR A 69 -1.63 -22.14 -21.35
N PRO A 70 -2.62 -21.97 -20.46
CA PRO A 70 -3.75 -22.89 -20.40
C PRO A 70 -4.54 -22.84 -21.70
N SER A 71 -4.91 -24.01 -22.22
CA SER A 71 -5.80 -24.15 -23.37
C SER A 71 -7.16 -23.53 -23.05
N LYS A 72 -7.67 -22.67 -23.95
CA LYS A 72 -9.05 -22.17 -23.85
C LYS A 72 -10.00 -23.30 -24.27
N ASN A 73 -10.65 -23.92 -23.28
CA ASN A 73 -11.82 -24.77 -23.53
C ASN A 73 -13.04 -23.93 -23.93
#